data_AF-A0A368BMI4-F1
#
_entry.id   AF-A0A368BMI4-F1
#
_cell.length_a   1.000
_cell.length_b   1.000
_cell.length_c   1.000
_cell.angle_alpha   90.00
_cell.angle_beta   90.00
_cell.angle_gamma   90.00
#
_symmetry.space_group_name_H-M   'P 1'
#
loop_
_entity.id
_entity.type
_entity.pdbx_description
1 polymer ?
#
loop_
_entity_poly.entity_id
_entity_poly.type
_entity_poly.pdbx_seq_one_letter_code
_entity_poly.pdbx_strand_id
1 'polypeptide(L)'
;MHTRLLALLLAFLGLSLPAAAKEFRLYYLGGQSNMDGYGKVSELPESLKSGEGYKDVYIFHGNMGLDGKKPDGRGAWLKLQPGHGRNFKSDGSKHSYSDRFGLELTLARRLKKQYPGAHIAFIKYSRGGTAIDSKAAAQKRFGAWDPEWDGGEGEGKGINQYDHFQATLKHAFADKDLDNDGEPDTLVPSGILWMQGESDADNEEVARRYESNLSEL
;
A
#
# COMPACT_ATOMS: atom_id res chain seq x y z
N MET A 1 12.15 52.99 -53.25
CA MET A 1 13.02 51.80 -53.38
C MET A 1 12.95 51.04 -52.07
N HIS A 2 12.19 49.95 -52.02
CA HIS A 2 11.99 49.14 -50.82
C HIS A 2 12.53 47.74 -51.06
N THR A 3 13.51 47.32 -50.27
CA THR A 3 14.04 45.94 -50.25
C THR A 3 14.43 45.65 -48.80
N ARG A 4 13.45 45.24 -47.99
CA ARG A 4 13.21 43.87 -47.50
C ARG A 4 14.40 43.27 -46.73
N LEU A 5 14.40 43.43 -45.40
CA LEU A 5 15.14 42.57 -44.48
C LEU A 5 14.49 41.18 -44.46
N LEU A 6 15.29 40.14 -44.71
CA LEU A 6 14.90 38.74 -44.54
C LEU A 6 15.19 38.35 -43.07
N ALA A 7 14.15 38.18 -42.27
CA ALA A 7 14.27 37.57 -40.94
C ALA A 7 14.01 36.06 -41.07
N LEU A 8 15.06 35.25 -40.90
CA LEU A 8 14.93 33.80 -40.71
C LEU A 8 14.48 33.55 -39.26
N LEU A 9 13.18 33.27 -39.07
CA LEU A 9 12.68 32.64 -37.85
C LEU A 9 12.93 31.13 -37.98
N LEU A 10 13.93 30.60 -37.27
CA LEU A 10 14.01 29.16 -37.01
C LEU A 10 12.88 28.79 -36.03
N ALA A 11 11.81 28.23 -36.56
CA ALA A 11 10.81 27.54 -35.75
C ALA A 11 11.42 26.22 -35.27
N PHE A 12 11.95 26.19 -34.05
CA PHE A 12 12.14 24.95 -33.32
C PHE A 12 10.75 24.39 -32.98
N LEU A 13 10.17 23.61 -33.88
CA LEU A 13 9.12 22.67 -33.51
C LEU A 13 9.79 21.62 -32.62
N GLY A 14 9.69 21.81 -31.30
CA GLY A 14 9.93 20.75 -30.33
C GLY A 14 8.94 19.63 -30.62
N LEU A 15 9.43 18.54 -31.21
CA LEU A 15 8.73 17.26 -31.21
C LEU A 15 8.65 16.82 -29.75
N SER A 16 7.59 17.21 -29.06
CA SER A 16 7.17 16.56 -27.82
C SER A 16 6.73 15.15 -28.22
N LEU A 17 7.63 14.18 -28.09
CA LEU A 17 7.23 12.78 -28.05
C LEU A 17 6.18 12.67 -26.92
N PRO A 18 5.02 12.05 -27.15
CA PRO A 18 4.11 11.79 -26.04
C PRO A 18 4.88 10.97 -25.01
N ALA A 19 5.03 11.50 -23.80
CA ALA A 19 5.55 10.74 -22.70
C ALA A 19 4.61 9.53 -22.53
N ALA A 20 5.13 8.34 -22.78
CA ALA A 20 4.34 7.14 -22.57
C ALA A 20 4.08 7.02 -21.06
N ALA A 21 2.81 6.82 -20.68
CA ALA A 21 2.41 6.60 -19.29
C ALA A 21 3.32 5.54 -18.65
N LYS A 22 3.91 5.86 -17.50
CA LYS A 22 4.83 4.95 -16.82
C LYS A 22 4.02 3.81 -16.21
N GLU A 23 4.43 2.57 -16.48
CA GLU A 23 3.75 1.38 -15.97
C GLU A 23 4.40 0.88 -14.67
N PHE A 24 3.58 0.73 -13.64
CA PHE A 24 3.96 0.18 -12.34
C PHE A 24 3.39 -1.21 -12.14
N ARG A 25 4.24 -2.18 -11.80
CA ARG A 25 3.79 -3.49 -11.29
C ARG A 25 3.27 -3.32 -9.88
N LEU A 26 1.96 -3.43 -9.71
CA LEU A 26 1.27 -3.20 -8.45
C LEU A 26 1.15 -4.51 -7.65
N TYR A 27 1.59 -4.48 -6.39
CA TYR A 27 1.37 -5.56 -5.43
C TYR A 27 0.59 -5.05 -4.22
N TYR A 28 -0.39 -5.82 -3.77
CA TYR A 28 -1.09 -5.55 -2.52
C TYR A 28 -0.44 -6.29 -1.35
N LEU A 29 -0.31 -5.63 -0.20
CA LEU A 29 0.31 -6.11 1.03
C LEU A 29 -0.75 -6.07 2.15
N GLY A 30 -1.26 -7.25 2.55
CA GLY A 30 -2.39 -7.39 3.49
C GLY A 30 -2.18 -8.39 4.62
N GLY A 31 -2.94 -8.24 5.71
CA GLY A 31 -2.93 -9.15 6.85
C GLY A 31 -2.73 -8.46 8.20
N GLN A 32 -1.95 -9.08 9.10
CA GLN A 32 -1.79 -8.63 10.49
C GLN A 32 -0.41 -8.07 10.83
N SER A 33 0.05 -8.18 12.09
CA SER A 33 1.26 -7.58 12.62
C SER A 33 2.54 -7.92 11.84
N ASN A 34 2.66 -9.14 11.34
CA ASN A 34 3.85 -9.54 10.56
C ASN A 34 3.86 -8.92 9.14
N MET A 35 2.69 -8.62 8.56
CA MET A 35 2.57 -7.79 7.36
C MET A 35 2.81 -6.30 7.68
N ASP A 36 2.10 -5.80 8.70
CA ASP A 36 2.16 -4.41 9.17
C ASP A 36 3.60 -4.01 9.45
N GLY A 37 4.37 -4.92 10.04
CA GLY A 37 5.81 -4.79 10.19
C GLY A 37 6.17 -4.34 11.59
N TYR A 38 6.77 -5.26 12.34
CA TYR A 38 7.19 -5.06 13.73
C TYR A 38 8.72 -5.13 13.89
N GLY A 39 9.46 -5.39 12.80
CA GLY A 39 10.93 -5.33 12.80
C GLY A 39 11.40 -3.92 13.13
N LYS A 40 12.49 -3.77 13.89
CA LYS A 40 13.00 -2.44 14.26
C LYS A 40 13.92 -1.89 13.18
N VAL A 41 13.65 -0.68 12.73
CA VAL A 41 14.52 0.03 11.76
C VAL A 41 15.95 0.14 12.31
N SER A 42 16.14 0.30 13.61
CA SER A 42 17.47 0.32 14.25
C SER A 42 18.28 -0.96 14.02
N GLU A 43 17.62 -2.10 13.87
CA GLU A 43 18.21 -3.43 13.68
C GLU A 43 18.41 -3.78 12.19
N LEU A 44 18.00 -2.92 11.25
CA LEU A 44 18.24 -3.17 9.83
C LEU A 44 19.74 -3.15 9.50
N PRO A 45 20.22 -4.07 8.65
CA PRO A 45 21.56 -3.97 8.07
C PRO A 45 21.65 -2.74 7.19
N GLU A 46 22.85 -2.15 7.09
CA GLU A 46 23.06 -0.87 6.38
C GLU A 46 22.56 -0.91 4.93
N SER A 47 22.74 -2.03 4.23
CA SER A 47 22.25 -2.22 2.85
C SER A 47 20.72 -2.14 2.68
N LEU A 48 19.94 -2.25 3.77
CA LEU A 48 18.49 -2.05 3.78
C LEU A 48 18.10 -0.69 4.34
N LYS A 49 19.00 0.01 5.05
CA LYS A 49 18.75 1.36 5.56
C LYS A 49 18.99 2.42 4.49
N SER A 50 20.02 2.24 3.66
CA SER A 50 20.46 3.24 2.67
C SER A 50 19.44 3.52 1.55
N GLY A 51 18.51 2.59 1.30
CA GLY A 51 17.48 2.73 0.27
C GLY A 51 17.88 2.44 -1.16
N GLU A 52 19.15 2.15 -1.42
CA GLU A 52 19.65 1.85 -2.77
C GLU A 52 18.93 0.64 -3.42
N GLY A 53 18.52 -0.33 -2.61
CA GLY A 53 17.91 -1.58 -3.08
C GLY A 53 16.46 -1.45 -3.57
N TYR A 54 15.81 -0.30 -3.40
CA TYR A 54 14.42 -0.08 -3.76
C TYR A 54 14.19 1.31 -4.37
N LYS A 55 15.16 1.77 -5.16
CA LYS A 55 14.99 2.92 -6.05
C LYS A 55 13.84 2.67 -7.04
N ASP A 56 13.05 3.72 -7.28
CA ASP A 56 11.86 3.72 -8.15
C ASP A 56 10.80 2.69 -7.72
N VAL A 57 10.70 2.47 -6.40
CA VAL A 57 9.63 1.71 -5.77
C VAL A 57 8.79 2.67 -4.94
N TYR A 58 7.47 2.60 -5.11
CA TYR A 58 6.52 3.48 -4.46
C TYR A 58 5.56 2.66 -3.62
N ILE A 59 5.08 3.24 -2.53
CA ILE A 59 4.17 2.59 -1.60
C ILE A 59 3.10 3.57 -1.13
N PHE A 60 1.86 3.12 -1.19
CA PHE A 60 0.72 3.71 -0.51
C PHE A 60 0.46 2.89 0.75
N HIS A 61 0.67 3.46 1.93
CA HIS A 61 0.36 2.80 3.20
C HIS A 61 -0.88 3.46 3.80
N GLY A 62 -2.00 2.73 3.74
CA GLY A 62 -3.28 3.20 4.25
C GLY A 62 -3.33 3.20 5.78
N ASN A 63 -3.94 4.22 6.36
CA ASN A 63 -4.18 4.29 7.80
C ASN A 63 -5.08 3.14 8.25
N MET A 64 -4.64 2.44 9.29
CA MET A 64 -5.43 1.44 10.00
C MET A 64 -6.68 2.05 10.62
N GLY A 65 -7.84 1.46 10.34
CA GLY A 65 -9.10 1.80 10.98
C GLY A 65 -9.49 0.81 12.09
N LEU A 66 -10.44 1.23 12.93
CA LEU A 66 -11.03 0.37 13.95
C LEU A 66 -12.40 -0.12 13.45
N ASP A 67 -12.68 -1.41 13.64
CA ASP A 67 -14.03 -1.96 13.43
C ASP A 67 -15.08 -1.12 14.16
N GLY A 68 -16.24 -0.96 13.53
CA GLY A 68 -17.32 -0.14 14.06
C GLY A 68 -17.08 1.38 13.91
N LYS A 69 -16.09 1.81 13.12
CA LYS A 69 -15.82 3.22 12.79
C LYS A 69 -15.88 3.45 11.29
N LYS A 70 -16.03 4.71 10.87
CA LYS A 70 -16.01 5.08 9.45
C LYS A 70 -14.75 4.54 8.76
N PRO A 71 -14.85 4.10 7.50
CA PRO A 71 -13.68 3.71 6.73
C PRO A 71 -12.60 4.81 6.72
N ASP A 72 -11.37 4.50 7.14
CA ASP A 72 -10.23 5.44 7.03
C ASP A 72 -9.42 5.13 5.77
N GLY A 73 -8.40 4.27 5.87
CA GLY A 73 -7.58 3.85 4.74
C GLY A 73 -6.81 4.98 4.03
N ARG A 74 -6.86 6.22 4.53
CA ARG A 74 -6.18 7.37 3.93
C ARG A 74 -4.66 7.18 3.93
N GLY A 75 -4.01 7.75 2.93
CA GLY A 75 -2.58 7.65 2.73
C GLY A 75 -2.14 8.53 1.57
N ALA A 76 -0.88 8.41 1.18
CA ALA A 76 -0.32 9.04 0.00
C ALA A 76 0.70 8.09 -0.64
N TRP A 77 0.92 8.22 -1.94
CA TRP A 77 2.03 7.54 -2.61
C TRP A 77 3.35 8.18 -2.19
N LEU A 78 4.27 7.34 -1.71
CA LEU A 78 5.57 7.75 -1.21
C LEU A 78 6.65 6.85 -1.81
N LYS A 79 7.85 7.39 -2.01
CA LYS A 79 9.02 6.57 -2.31
C LYS A 79 9.27 5.62 -1.15
N LEU A 80 9.48 4.35 -1.45
CA LEU A 80 9.72 3.34 -0.43
C LEU A 80 10.99 3.67 0.36
N GLN A 81 10.88 3.61 1.68
CA GLN A 81 11.99 3.71 2.62
C GLN A 81 11.64 2.96 3.92
N PRO A 82 12.59 2.74 4.85
CA PRO A 82 12.27 2.13 6.14
C PRO A 82 11.28 3.02 6.91
N GLY A 83 10.36 2.41 7.65
CA GLY A 83 9.39 3.15 8.46
C GLY A 83 7.93 2.97 8.04
N HIS A 84 7.63 2.16 7.02
CA HIS A 84 6.26 1.72 6.70
C HIS A 84 5.79 0.55 7.57
N GLY A 85 6.21 0.52 8.84
CA GLY A 85 5.79 -0.46 9.83
C GLY A 85 4.60 -0.01 10.69
N ARG A 86 4.33 -0.78 11.74
CA ARG A 86 3.37 -0.43 12.80
C ARG A 86 3.55 1.00 13.28
N ASN A 87 2.47 1.77 13.40
CA ASN A 87 2.44 3.20 13.76
C ASN A 87 2.85 4.19 12.65
N PHE A 88 3.08 3.73 11.42
CA PHE A 88 3.05 4.65 10.28
C PHE A 88 1.69 5.37 10.24
N LYS A 89 1.69 6.64 9.86
CA LYS A 89 0.47 7.46 9.75
C LYS A 89 0.59 8.42 8.57
N SER A 90 -0.53 8.67 7.89
CA SER A 90 -0.63 9.70 6.87
C SER A 90 -2.01 10.37 6.91
N ASP A 91 -2.08 11.69 6.79
CA ASP A 91 -3.36 12.39 6.60
C ASP A 91 -3.70 12.64 5.12
N GLY A 92 -2.91 12.05 4.20
CA GLY A 92 -2.95 12.32 2.76
C GLY A 92 -2.03 13.44 2.30
N SER A 93 -1.52 14.27 3.21
CA SER A 93 -0.58 15.37 2.91
C SER A 93 0.70 15.28 3.75
N LYS A 94 0.56 15.06 5.05
CA LYS A 94 1.63 14.85 6.01
C LYS A 94 1.70 13.37 6.36
N HIS A 95 2.90 12.89 6.59
CA HIS A 95 3.14 11.50 6.97
C HIS A 95 4.20 11.42 8.06
N SER A 96 4.10 10.39 8.89
CA SER A 96 5.05 10.09 9.96
C SER A 96 5.50 8.65 9.81
N TYR A 97 6.79 8.47 9.54
CA TYR A 97 7.43 7.17 9.48
C TYR A 97 7.57 6.57 10.88
N SER A 98 7.42 5.25 10.96
CA SER A 98 7.59 4.48 12.18
C SER A 98 9.06 4.12 12.45
N ASP A 99 9.38 3.73 13.69
CA ASP A 99 10.60 2.99 14.02
C ASP A 99 10.54 1.52 13.56
N ARG A 100 9.47 1.12 12.87
CA ARG A 100 9.21 -0.24 12.39
C ARG A 100 9.19 -0.39 10.88
N PHE A 101 9.45 -1.61 10.43
CA PHE A 101 9.37 -2.01 9.02
C PHE A 101 8.77 -3.43 8.90
N GLY A 102 8.24 -3.75 7.71
CA GLY A 102 7.73 -5.07 7.33
C GLY A 102 8.49 -5.67 6.15
N LEU A 103 7.88 -6.65 5.48
CA LEU A 103 8.53 -7.31 4.34
C LEU A 103 8.73 -6.40 3.11
N GLU A 104 8.11 -5.22 3.07
CA GLU A 104 8.13 -4.36 1.88
C GLU A 104 9.55 -4.07 1.38
N LEU A 105 10.53 -3.93 2.29
CA LEU A 105 11.92 -3.62 1.94
C LEU A 105 12.62 -4.79 1.23
N THR A 106 12.47 -6.01 1.75
CA THR A 106 13.13 -7.20 1.19
C THR A 106 12.39 -7.72 -0.04
N LEU A 107 11.06 -7.58 -0.06
CA LEU A 107 10.23 -7.82 -1.23
C LEU A 107 10.65 -6.92 -2.39
N ALA A 108 10.77 -5.61 -2.17
CA ALA A 108 11.20 -4.66 -3.20
C ALA A 108 12.54 -5.06 -3.81
N ARG A 109 13.54 -5.39 -2.97
CA ARG A 109 14.84 -5.88 -3.46
C ARG A 109 14.73 -7.14 -4.31
N ARG A 110 13.88 -8.09 -3.90
CA ARG A 110 13.66 -9.32 -4.67
C ARG A 110 13.00 -9.02 -6.01
N LEU A 111 11.98 -8.17 -6.03
CA LEU A 111 11.28 -7.78 -7.25
C LEU A 111 12.18 -7.00 -8.21
N LYS A 112 12.99 -6.06 -7.72
CA LYS A 112 13.96 -5.32 -8.57
C LYS A 112 15.04 -6.23 -9.17
N LYS A 113 15.42 -7.31 -8.46
CA LYS A 113 16.31 -8.34 -9.02
C LYS A 113 15.62 -9.19 -10.09
N GLN A 114 14.37 -9.58 -9.84
CA GLN A 114 13.59 -10.41 -10.77
C GLN A 114 13.17 -9.65 -12.03
N TYR A 115 12.87 -8.35 -11.89
CA TYR A 115 12.43 -7.47 -12.96
C TYR A 115 13.32 -6.23 -13.01
N PRO A 116 14.56 -6.34 -13.52
CA PRO A 116 15.46 -5.21 -13.66
C PRO A 116 14.80 -4.08 -14.48
N GLY A 117 14.90 -2.84 -13.99
CA GLY A 117 14.32 -1.66 -14.65
C GLY A 117 12.81 -1.47 -14.46
N ALA A 118 12.08 -2.44 -13.90
CA ALA A 118 10.64 -2.26 -13.65
C ALA A 118 10.37 -1.22 -12.57
N HIS A 119 9.29 -0.45 -12.74
CA HIS A 119 8.69 0.37 -11.70
C HIS A 119 7.76 -0.51 -10.86
N ILE A 120 7.87 -0.39 -9.53
CA ILE A 120 7.12 -1.24 -8.60
C ILE A 120 6.27 -0.32 -7.71
N ALA A 121 5.01 -0.68 -7.53
CA ALA A 121 4.10 -0.01 -6.62
C ALA A 121 3.56 -1.01 -5.59
N PHE A 122 3.45 -0.58 -4.34
CA PHE A 122 2.82 -1.33 -3.26
C PHE A 122 1.61 -0.58 -2.73
N ILE A 123 0.48 -1.27 -2.55
CA ILE A 123 -0.59 -0.77 -1.68
C ILE A 123 -0.56 -1.64 -0.42
N LYS A 124 -0.39 -1.01 0.73
CA LYS A 124 -0.32 -1.69 2.02
C LYS A 124 -1.48 -1.28 2.90
N TYR A 125 -2.26 -2.26 3.32
CA TYR A 125 -3.25 -2.12 4.39
C TYR A 125 -3.23 -3.39 5.22
N SER A 126 -2.84 -3.28 6.48
CA SER A 126 -2.72 -4.38 7.42
C SER A 126 -2.90 -3.86 8.83
N ARG A 127 -3.39 -4.67 9.76
CA ARG A 127 -3.58 -4.24 11.15
C ARG A 127 -3.21 -5.33 12.13
N GLY A 128 -2.29 -4.99 13.03
CA GLY A 128 -1.78 -5.90 14.07
C GLY A 128 -2.88 -6.50 14.96
N GLY A 129 -2.80 -7.83 15.14
CA GLY A 129 -3.71 -8.60 16.00
C GLY A 129 -5.07 -8.93 15.40
N THR A 130 -5.34 -8.53 14.15
CA THR A 130 -6.60 -8.88 13.48
C THR A 130 -6.70 -10.37 13.20
N ALA A 131 -7.91 -10.90 13.35
CA ALA A 131 -8.27 -12.23 12.87
C ALA A 131 -8.94 -12.15 11.50
N ILE A 132 -8.98 -13.23 10.73
CA ILE A 132 -9.86 -13.29 9.57
C ILE A 132 -11.30 -13.53 10.01
N ASP A 133 -11.50 -14.39 11.02
CA ASP A 133 -12.82 -14.78 11.51
C ASP A 133 -13.40 -13.76 12.52
N SER A 134 -14.64 -13.33 12.29
CA SER A 134 -15.35 -12.43 13.21
C SER A 134 -15.66 -13.05 14.58
N LYS A 135 -15.65 -14.38 14.69
CA LYS A 135 -15.86 -15.13 15.93
C LYS A 135 -14.57 -15.37 16.71
N ALA A 136 -13.40 -15.02 16.17
CA ALA A 136 -12.15 -15.09 16.90
C ALA A 136 -12.20 -14.16 18.13
N ALA A 137 -11.62 -14.59 19.25
CA ALA A 137 -11.55 -13.76 20.46
C ALA A 137 -10.84 -12.41 20.20
N ALA A 138 -9.87 -12.41 19.28
CA ALA A 138 -9.14 -11.22 18.86
C ALA A 138 -10.02 -10.15 18.21
N GLN A 139 -11.13 -10.52 17.56
CA GLN A 139 -12.02 -9.59 16.85
C GLN A 139 -12.46 -8.44 17.76
N LYS A 140 -12.84 -8.75 19.01
CA LYS A 140 -13.34 -7.74 19.96
C LYS A 140 -12.33 -6.63 20.27
N ARG A 141 -11.04 -6.91 20.16
CA ARG A 141 -9.95 -5.98 20.49
C ARG A 141 -9.29 -5.39 19.26
N PHE A 142 -9.07 -6.22 18.26
CA PHE A 142 -8.23 -5.91 17.10
C PHE A 142 -8.98 -5.95 15.78
N GLY A 143 -10.24 -6.37 15.77
CA GLY A 143 -11.06 -6.45 14.58
C GLY A 143 -10.88 -7.71 13.74
N ALA A 144 -11.74 -7.86 12.74
CA ALA A 144 -11.74 -8.97 11.80
C ALA A 144 -11.77 -8.52 10.33
N TRP A 145 -11.42 -9.44 9.43
CA TRP A 145 -11.47 -9.23 7.97
C TRP A 145 -12.71 -9.83 7.31
N ASP A 146 -13.65 -10.38 8.10
CA ASP A 146 -14.89 -11.01 7.64
C ASP A 146 -15.79 -10.03 6.85
N PRO A 147 -15.97 -10.16 5.52
CA PRO A 147 -16.77 -9.23 4.72
C PRO A 147 -18.23 -9.11 5.15
N GLU A 148 -18.76 -10.09 5.89
CA GLU A 148 -20.15 -10.15 6.35
C GLU A 148 -20.31 -9.74 7.82
N TRP A 149 -19.27 -9.15 8.43
CA TRP A 149 -19.34 -8.67 9.80
C TRP A 149 -20.41 -7.59 9.98
N ASP A 150 -21.36 -7.80 10.89
CA ASP A 150 -22.54 -6.93 11.08
C ASP A 150 -22.51 -6.07 12.35
N GLY A 151 -21.37 -6.04 13.03
CA GLY A 151 -21.18 -5.34 14.30
C GLY A 151 -21.08 -3.82 14.16
N GLY A 152 -20.82 -3.14 15.28
CA GLY A 152 -20.77 -1.68 15.34
C GLY A 152 -22.15 -1.03 15.30
N GLU A 153 -22.17 0.31 15.29
CA GLU A 153 -23.40 1.10 15.37
C GLU A 153 -23.26 2.39 14.53
N GLY A 154 -24.41 3.00 14.19
CA GLY A 154 -24.46 4.24 13.44
C GLY A 154 -23.70 4.17 12.11
N GLU A 155 -22.87 5.17 11.84
CA GLU A 155 -22.07 5.27 10.60
C GLU A 155 -20.92 4.24 10.49
N GLY A 156 -20.66 3.48 11.55
CA GLY A 156 -19.67 2.39 11.54
C GLY A 156 -20.31 1.00 11.55
N LYS A 157 -21.64 0.90 11.47
CA LYS A 157 -22.32 -0.39 11.45
C LYS A 157 -21.89 -1.19 10.21
N GLY A 158 -21.46 -2.43 10.44
CA GLY A 158 -20.97 -3.34 9.42
C GLY A 158 -19.57 -3.01 8.88
N ILE A 159 -18.86 -2.03 9.47
CA ILE A 159 -17.56 -1.61 8.97
C ILE A 159 -16.42 -2.29 9.73
N ASN A 160 -15.59 -3.06 9.04
CA ASN A 160 -14.41 -3.70 9.62
C ASN A 160 -13.13 -3.50 8.79
N GLN A 161 -12.15 -4.39 8.96
CA GLN A 161 -10.86 -4.31 8.28
C GLN A 161 -10.97 -4.47 6.76
N TYR A 162 -11.94 -5.24 6.25
CA TYR A 162 -12.19 -5.38 4.83
C TYR A 162 -12.63 -4.03 4.21
N ASP A 163 -13.56 -3.32 4.84
CA ASP A 163 -13.98 -1.99 4.37
C ASP A 163 -12.87 -0.95 4.43
N HIS A 164 -12.03 -1.01 5.46
CA HIS A 164 -10.87 -0.15 5.56
C HIS A 164 -9.85 -0.44 4.44
N PHE A 165 -9.64 -1.71 4.10
CA PHE A 165 -8.86 -2.12 2.94
C PHE A 165 -9.45 -1.56 1.64
N GLN A 166 -10.76 -1.69 1.43
CA GLN A 166 -11.43 -1.14 0.25
C GLN A 166 -11.28 0.38 0.17
N ALA A 167 -11.39 1.09 1.30
CA ALA A 167 -11.13 2.52 1.39
C ALA A 167 -9.67 2.85 1.04
N THR A 168 -8.70 2.05 1.50
CA THR A 168 -7.29 2.20 1.09
C THR A 168 -7.11 2.04 -0.41
N LEU A 169 -7.70 1.01 -1.03
CA LEU A 169 -7.64 0.87 -2.48
C LEU A 169 -8.24 2.10 -3.18
N LYS A 170 -9.41 2.56 -2.74
CA LYS A 170 -10.07 3.74 -3.30
C LYS A 170 -9.17 4.98 -3.24
N HIS A 171 -8.51 5.22 -2.10
CA HIS A 171 -7.59 6.35 -1.96
C HIS A 171 -6.34 6.19 -2.82
N ALA A 172 -5.74 4.99 -2.85
CA ALA A 172 -4.54 4.73 -3.64
C ALA A 172 -4.79 4.88 -5.15
N PHE A 173 -5.93 4.41 -5.65
CA PHE A 173 -6.29 4.50 -7.07
C PHE A 173 -6.83 5.87 -7.50
N ALA A 174 -7.18 6.75 -6.55
CA ALA A 174 -7.62 8.11 -6.86
C ALA A 174 -6.46 8.99 -7.33
N ASP A 175 -5.26 8.74 -6.82
CA ASP A 175 -4.03 9.36 -7.31
C ASP A 175 -3.54 8.62 -8.57
N LYS A 176 -3.17 9.40 -9.58
CA LYS A 176 -2.75 8.92 -10.90
C LYS A 176 -1.30 9.22 -11.22
N ASP A 177 -0.60 9.98 -10.38
CA ASP A 177 0.80 10.39 -10.62
C ASP A 177 1.62 10.05 -9.37
N LEU A 178 2.05 8.79 -9.29
CA LEU A 178 2.68 8.20 -8.11
C LEU A 178 4.05 8.84 -7.83
N ASP A 179 4.74 9.28 -8.89
CA ASP A 179 6.08 9.88 -8.78
C ASP A 179 6.16 11.38 -8.96
N ASN A 180 5.02 12.04 -9.14
CA ASN A 180 4.85 13.48 -9.28
C ASN A 180 5.65 14.05 -10.47
N ASP A 181 5.67 13.31 -11.59
CA ASP A 181 6.33 13.76 -12.82
C ASP A 181 5.40 14.57 -13.76
N GLY A 182 4.12 14.68 -13.40
CA GLY A 182 3.10 15.43 -14.12
C GLY A 182 2.32 14.61 -15.14
N GLU A 183 2.67 13.34 -15.36
CA GLU A 183 2.01 12.44 -16.28
C GLU A 183 1.24 11.33 -15.53
N PRO A 184 0.09 10.88 -16.03
CA PRO A 184 -0.64 9.79 -15.40
C PRO A 184 0.06 8.44 -15.60
N ASP A 185 0.25 7.72 -14.49
CA ASP A 185 0.78 6.38 -14.40
C ASP A 185 -0.28 5.29 -14.61
N THR A 186 0.17 4.12 -15.05
CA THR A 186 -0.66 2.90 -15.15
C THR A 186 -0.25 1.88 -14.10
N LEU A 187 -1.20 1.44 -13.27
CA LEU A 187 -0.99 0.38 -12.28
C LEU A 187 -1.44 -0.97 -12.83
N VAL A 188 -0.51 -1.91 -12.94
CA VAL A 188 -0.76 -3.28 -13.43
C VAL A 188 -0.76 -4.25 -12.24
N PRO A 189 -1.93 -4.75 -11.78
CA PRO A 189 -2.01 -5.74 -10.71
C PRO A 189 -1.12 -6.95 -11.02
N SER A 190 -0.19 -7.24 -10.12
CA SER A 190 0.88 -8.22 -10.33
C SER A 190 0.99 -9.25 -9.20
N GLY A 191 0.32 -9.04 -8.07
CA GLY A 191 0.22 -10.04 -7.01
C GLY A 191 -0.33 -9.50 -5.69
N ILE A 192 -0.68 -10.43 -4.81
CA ILE A 192 -1.09 -10.18 -3.43
C ILE A 192 -0.12 -10.92 -2.51
N LEU A 193 0.35 -10.23 -1.48
CA LEU A 193 1.08 -10.84 -0.38
C LEU A 193 0.24 -10.68 0.88
N TRP A 194 -0.16 -11.82 1.42
CA TRP A 194 -1.02 -11.92 2.59
C TRP A 194 -0.27 -12.62 3.72
N MET A 195 -0.11 -11.97 4.88
CA MET A 195 0.49 -12.57 6.07
C MET A 195 -0.43 -12.39 7.28
N GLN A 196 -1.16 -13.47 7.59
CA GLN A 196 -2.17 -13.51 8.63
C GLN A 196 -2.36 -14.94 9.15
N GLY A 197 -3.01 -15.08 10.30
CA GLY A 197 -3.52 -16.34 10.83
C GLY A 197 -3.22 -16.58 12.30
N GLU A 198 -2.27 -15.83 12.88
CA GLU A 198 -1.86 -16.05 14.27
C GLU A 198 -3.00 -15.79 15.25
N SER A 199 -3.88 -14.82 14.96
CA SER A 199 -5.05 -14.52 15.81
C SER A 199 -6.22 -15.49 15.64
N ASP A 200 -6.22 -16.31 14.59
CA ASP A 200 -7.21 -17.36 14.36
C ASP A 200 -6.76 -18.72 14.91
N ALA A 201 -5.46 -18.87 15.19
CA ALA A 201 -4.86 -20.12 15.65
C ALA A 201 -5.11 -20.46 17.13
N ASP A 202 -5.54 -19.49 17.94
CA ASP A 202 -5.71 -19.65 19.39
C ASP A 202 -6.95 -20.50 19.79
N ASN A 203 -7.82 -20.83 18.83
CA ASN A 203 -9.02 -21.63 19.06
C ASN A 203 -9.24 -22.62 17.91
N GLU A 204 -9.43 -23.90 18.22
CA GLU A 204 -9.56 -24.95 17.20
C GLU A 204 -10.76 -24.76 16.27
N GLU A 205 -11.92 -24.33 16.79
CA GLU A 205 -13.11 -24.11 15.97
C GLU A 205 -12.92 -22.95 14.99
N VAL A 206 -12.25 -21.88 15.42
CA VAL A 206 -11.85 -20.74 14.58
C VAL A 206 -10.82 -21.17 13.54
N ALA A 207 -9.75 -21.86 13.97
CA ALA A 207 -8.70 -22.34 13.09
C ALA A 207 -9.23 -23.27 11.99
N ARG A 208 -10.23 -24.11 12.29
CA ARG A 208 -10.89 -24.99 11.31
C ARG A 208 -11.68 -24.24 10.24
N ARG A 209 -12.08 -22.98 10.48
CA ARG A 209 -12.77 -22.14 9.49
C ARG A 209 -11.83 -21.27 8.65
N TYR A 210 -10.56 -21.20 9.03
CA TYR A 210 -9.58 -20.30 8.41
C TYR A 210 -9.50 -20.44 6.88
N GLU A 211 -9.44 -21.67 6.37
CA GLU A 211 -9.39 -21.94 4.93
C GLU A 211 -10.65 -21.44 4.19
N SER A 212 -11.83 -21.66 4.78
CA SER A 212 -13.11 -21.20 4.20
C SER A 212 -13.15 -19.68 4.17
N ASN A 213 -12.86 -19.03 5.31
CA ASN A 213 -12.87 -17.57 5.41
C ASN A 213 -11.86 -16.94 4.45
N LEU A 214 -10.67 -17.54 4.29
CA LEU A 214 -9.65 -17.05 3.35
C LEU A 214 -10.06 -17.23 1.89
N SER A 215 -10.85 -18.26 1.58
CA SER A 215 -11.35 -18.50 0.23
C SER A 215 -12.48 -17.54 -0.17
N GLU A 216 -13.20 -17.01 0.81
CA GLU A 216 -14.30 -16.04 0.61
C GLU A 216 -13.84 -14.58 0.56
N LEU A 217 -12.70 -14.26 1.18
CA LEU A 217 -12.12 -12.91 1.27
C LEU A 217 -11.63 -12.34 -0.08
#